data_AF-A0A5K1AC85-F1
#
_entry.id   AF-A0A5K1AC85-F1
#
_cell.length_a   1.000
_cell.length_b   1.000
_cell.length_c   1.000
_cell.angle_alpha   90.00
_cell.angle_beta   90.00
_cell.angle_gamma   90.00
#
_symmetry.space_group_name_H-M   'P 1'
#
loop_
_entity.id
_entity.type
_entity.pdbx_description
1 polymer ?
#
loop_
_entity_poly.entity_id
_entity_poly.type
_entity_poly.pdbx_seq_one_letter_code
_entity_poly.pdbx_strand_id
1 'polypeptide(L)' 'EFMFECREYLPIGGDPKLVQETIKLAYGENSDAVKENRVAGIQALSGTGSCRLFAEFQRRFRPESPMYLPIPTWS' A
#
# COMPACT_ATOMS: atom_id res chain seq x y z
N GLU A 1 -7.00 5.56 -32.63
CA GLU A 1 -5.59 5.28 -32.28
C GLU A 1 -5.56 4.34 -31.09
N PHE A 2 -5.20 3.08 -31.30
CA PHE A 2 -4.90 2.18 -30.18
C PHE A 2 -3.49 2.54 -29.70
N MET A 3 -3.41 3.26 -28.58
CA MET A 3 -2.14 3.40 -27.87
C MET A 3 -1.64 2.00 -27.53
N PHE A 4 -0.50 1.61 -28.11
CA PHE A 4 0.24 0.45 -27.65
C PHE A 4 0.68 0.73 -26.21
N GLU A 5 -0.04 0.17 -25.26
CA GLU A 5 0.33 0.21 -23.85
C GLU A 5 1.58 -0.66 -23.69
N CYS A 6 2.68 -0.04 -23.23
CA CYS A 6 3.94 -0.75 -22.99
C CYS A 6 3.73 -1.76 -21.86
N ARG A 7 3.79 -3.06 -22.18
CA ARG A 7 3.58 -4.17 -21.22
C ARG A 7 4.89 -4.67 -20.59
N GLU A 8 5.81 -3.76 -20.35
CA GLU A 8 7.03 -4.09 -19.61
C GLU A 8 6.74 -4.30 -18.12
N TYR A 9 7.65 -4.98 -17.43
CA TYR A 9 7.54 -5.18 -16.00
C TYR A 9 7.63 -3.83 -15.27
N LEU A 10 6.70 -3.61 -14.35
CA LEU A 10 6.80 -2.52 -13.40
C LEU A 10 7.96 -2.77 -12.42
N PRO A 11 8.50 -1.70 -11.80
CA PRO A 11 9.38 -1.83 -10.65
C PRO A 11 8.74 -2.68 -9.54
N ILE A 12 9.56 -3.27 -8.67
CA ILE A 12 9.09 -4.11 -7.55
C ILE A 12 8.11 -3.36 -6.63
N GLY A 13 8.30 -2.05 -6.46
CA GLY A 13 7.39 -1.18 -5.68
C GLY A 13 6.07 -0.83 -6.39
N GLY A 14 5.90 -1.23 -7.66
CA GLY A 14 4.79 -0.87 -8.52
C GLY A 14 5.04 0.39 -9.35
N ASP A 15 3.96 0.92 -9.93
CA ASP A 15 3.97 2.20 -10.63
C ASP A 15 4.11 3.35 -9.61
N PRO A 16 5.21 4.14 -9.67
CA PRO A 16 5.43 5.27 -8.76
C PRO A 16 4.29 6.29 -8.76
N LYS A 17 3.65 6.54 -9.91
CA LYS A 17 2.55 7.49 -10.02
C LYS A 17 1.31 6.97 -9.30
N LEU A 18 0.98 5.69 -9.49
CA LEU A 18 -0.13 5.06 -8.80
C LEU A 18 0.07 5.12 -7.28
N VAL A 19 1.27 4.82 -6.80
CA VAL A 19 1.60 4.86 -5.36
C VAL A 19 1.44 6.29 -4.81
N GLN A 20 1.99 7.29 -5.49
CA GLN A 20 1.89 8.69 -5.06
C GLN A 20 0.45 9.19 -4.99
N GLU A 21 -0.36 8.93 -6.02
CA GLU A 21 -1.76 9.35 -6.04
C GLU A 21 -2.61 8.58 -5.02
N THR A 22 -2.32 7.30 -4.78
CA THR A 22 -3.00 6.52 -3.74
C THR A 22 -2.69 7.04 -2.34
N ILE A 23 -1.45 7.45 -2.06
CA ILE A 23 -1.07 8.07 -0.78
C ILE A 23 -1.86 9.37 -0.57
N LYS A 24 -1.95 10.23 -1.59
CA LYS A 24 -2.75 11.46 -1.52
C LYS A 24 -4.24 11.17 -1.31
N LEU A 25 -4.78 10.17 -1.99
CA LEU A 25 -6.17 9.75 -1.84
C LEU A 25 -6.48 9.25 -0.42
N ALA A 26 -5.59 8.42 0.15
CA ALA A 26 -5.80 7.79 1.46
C ALA A 26 -5.65 8.77 2.63
N TYR A 27 -4.66 9.67 2.56
CA TYR A 27 -4.31 10.55 3.69
C TYR A 27 -4.71 12.01 3.48
N GLY A 28 -5.08 12.40 2.26
CA GLY A 28 -5.29 13.78 1.87
C GLY A 28 -3.97 14.52 1.57
N GLU A 29 -3.97 15.28 0.48
CA GLU A 29 -2.80 16.06 0.01
C GLU A 29 -2.28 17.06 1.05
N ASN A 30 -3.18 17.55 1.91
CA ASN A 30 -2.86 18.55 2.92
C ASN A 30 -2.38 17.98 4.26
N SER A 31 -2.30 16.65 4.41
CA SER A 31 -1.86 16.03 5.66
C SER A 31 -0.37 16.26 5.92
N ASP A 32 -0.03 16.50 7.18
CA ASP A 32 1.37 16.71 7.59
C ASP A 32 2.23 15.48 7.30
N ALA A 33 1.65 14.27 7.42
CA ALA A 33 2.36 13.03 7.11
C ALA A 33 2.80 12.94 5.64
N VAL A 34 2.00 13.47 4.70
CA VAL A 34 2.36 13.53 3.28
C VAL A 34 3.35 14.67 3.02
N LYS A 35 3.11 15.87 3.58
CA LYS A 35 4.00 17.03 3.42
C LYS A 35 5.40 16.80 3.96
N GLU A 36 5.51 16.08 5.09
CA GLU A 36 6.77 15.73 5.75
C GLU A 36 7.39 14.43 5.22
N ASN A 37 6.81 13.83 4.18
CA ASN A 37 7.28 12.59 3.55
C ASN A 37 7.46 11.41 4.54
N ARG A 38 6.51 11.24 5.46
CA ARG A 38 6.52 10.16 6.47
C ARG A 38 5.76 8.90 6.06
N VAL A 39 5.08 8.92 4.90
CA VAL A 39 4.29 7.79 4.40
C VAL A 39 5.10 7.03 3.35
N ALA A 40 5.34 5.74 3.59
CA ALA A 40 5.88 4.82 2.59
C ALA A 40 4.75 3.98 1.98
N GLY A 41 4.80 3.76 0.67
CA GLY A 41 3.79 2.98 -0.06
C GLY A 41 4.41 2.07 -1.11
N ILE A 42 3.77 0.93 -1.35
CA ILE A 42 4.06 0.00 -2.46
C ILE A 42 2.73 -0.43 -3.07
N GLN A 43 2.73 -0.74 -4.36
CA GLN A 43 1.57 -1.34 -5.01
C GLN A 43 1.44 -2.81 -4.60
N ALA A 44 0.21 -3.26 -4.33
CA ALA A 44 -0.09 -4.62 -3.94
C ALA A 44 -1.28 -5.18 -4.74
N LEU A 45 -1.47 -6.50 -4.67
CA LEU A 45 -2.60 -7.20 -5.29
C LEU A 45 -3.91 -6.94 -4.54
N SER A 46 -4.52 -5.79 -4.80
CA SER A 46 -5.77 -5.35 -4.17
C SER A 46 -5.69 -5.39 -2.64
N GLY A 47 -6.84 -5.35 -1.95
CA GLY A 47 -6.93 -5.35 -0.49
C GLY A 47 -6.30 -6.59 0.15
N THR A 48 -6.56 -7.78 -0.39
CA THR A 48 -6.04 -9.04 0.16
C THR A 48 -4.51 -9.10 0.11
N GLY A 49 -3.91 -8.68 -1.02
CA GLY A 49 -2.45 -8.59 -1.16
C GLY A 49 -1.85 -7.58 -0.20
N SER A 50 -2.50 -6.42 -0.02
CA SER A 50 -2.09 -5.41 0.96
C SER A 50 -2.09 -5.96 2.39
N CYS A 51 -3.16 -6.65 2.80
CA CYS A 51 -3.27 -7.27 4.13
C CYS A 51 -2.18 -8.33 4.35
N ARG A 52 -1.91 -9.17 3.33
CA ARG A 52 -0.86 -10.19 3.40
C ARG A 52 0.53 -9.59 3.59
N LEU A 53 0.86 -8.52 2.85
CA LEU A 53 2.14 -7.81 2.95
C LEU A 53 2.29 -7.12 4.31
N PHE A 54 1.23 -6.46 4.79
CA PHE A 54 1.23 -5.83 6.11
C PHE A 54 1.44 -6.87 7.23
N ALA A 55 0.72 -8.00 7.20
CA ALA A 55 0.91 -9.07 8.18
C ALA A 55 2.33 -9.65 8.16
N GLU A 56 2.93 -9.80 6.97
CA GLU A 56 4.32 -10.26 6.84
C GLU A 56 5.31 -9.24 7.40
N PHE A 57 5.11 -7.95 7.10
CA PHE A 57 5.92 -6.86 7.62
C PHE A 57 5.87 -6.82 9.15
N GLN A 58 4.66 -6.86 9.71
CA GLN A 58 4.44 -6.88 11.15
C GLN A 58 5.14 -8.09 11.80
N ARG A 59 4.94 -9.30 11.26
CA ARG A 59 5.58 -10.53 11.75
C ARG A 59 7.11 -10.44 11.72
N ARG A 60 7.69 -9.83 10.69
CA ARG A 60 9.14 -9.72 10.52
C ARG A 60 9.79 -8.72 11.47
N PHE A 61 9.17 -7.55 11.66
CA PHE A 61 9.78 -6.45 12.40
C PHE A 61 9.31 -6.31 13.85
N ARG A 62 8.13 -6.86 14.17
CA ARG A 62 7.47 -6.77 15.48
C ARG A 62 6.68 -8.06 15.77
N PRO A 63 7.33 -9.24 15.84
CA PRO A 63 6.68 -10.53 15.99
C PRO A 63 5.84 -10.66 17.27
N GLU A 64 6.24 -9.97 18.35
CA GLU A 64 5.55 -10.00 19.64
C GLU A 64 4.28 -9.14 19.70
N SER A 65 4.01 -8.33 18.66
CA SER A 65 2.88 -7.43 18.66
C SER A 65 1.58 -8.18 18.30
N PRO A 66 0.54 -8.13 19.15
CA PRO A 66 -0.75 -8.70 18.81
C PRO A 66 -1.42 -7.92 17.67
N MET A 67 -2.18 -8.64 16.82
CA MET A 67 -3.11 -8.05 15.85
C MET A 67 -4.54 -8.22 16.38
N TYR A 68 -5.21 -7.10 16.64
CA TYR A 68 -6.59 -7.10 17.14
C TYR A 68 -7.58 -6.98 15.97
N LEU A 69 -8.60 -7.83 15.94
CA LEU A 69 -9.66 -7.84 14.95
C LEU A 69 -11.02 -7.64 15.63
N PRO A 70 -11.94 -6.87 15.05
CA PRO A 70 -13.29 -6.71 15.59
C PRO A 70 -14.10 -8.01 15.48
N ILE A 71 -15.15 -8.13 16.29
CA ILE A 71 -16.10 -9.24 16.23
C ILE A 71 -17.49 -8.65 15.94
N PRO A 72 -18.10 -8.92 14.76
CA PRO A 72 -17.56 -9.71 13.64
C PRO A 72 -16.52 -8.94 12.81
N THR A 73 -15.79 -9.67 11.97
CA THR A 73 -14.91 -9.13 10.93
C THR A 73 -15.18 -9.83 9.60
N TRP A 74 -14.58 -9.33 8.51
CA TRP A 74 -14.68 -9.93 7.18
C TRP A 74 -14.16 -11.38 7.20
N SER A 75 -14.94 -12.30 6.63
CA SER A 75 -14.65 -13.75 6.54
C SER A 75 -13.93 -14.11 5.26
#